data_AF-A0A2A4QDL8-F1
#
_entry.id   AF-A0A2A4QDL8-F1
#
_cell.length_a   1.000
_cell.length_b   1.000
_cell.length_c   1.000
_cell.angle_alpha   90.00
_cell.angle_beta   90.00
_cell.angle_gamma   90.00
#
_symmetry.space_group_name_H-M   'P 1'
#
loop_
_entity.id
_entity.type
_entity.pdbx_description
1 polymer ?
#
loop_
_entity_poly.entity_id
_entity_poly.type
_entity_poly.pdbx_seq_one_letter_code
_entity_poly.pdbx_strand_id
1 'polypeptide(L)'
;MAYEYLGLCEKGQGGQLIEDGSTRLGGRIPVNVSGGLLRKGHPIGASGAAQIVELTEQLRGECGKRQVEGAKIGLAHNGGGMIGLDAAATVVTILSNEED
;
A
#
# COMPACT_ATOMS: atom_id res chain seq x y z
N MET A 1 1.11 -12.74 -0.26
CA MET A 1 0.56 -12.69 1.12
C MET A 1 -0.27 -11.44 1.36
N ALA A 2 0.30 -10.26 1.61
CA ALA A 2 -0.51 -9.07 1.94
C ALA A 2 -1.56 -8.72 0.85
N TYR A 3 -1.20 -8.85 -0.43
CA TYR A 3 -2.15 -8.65 -1.54
C TYR A 3 -3.35 -9.60 -1.51
N GLU A 4 -3.13 -10.84 -1.05
CA GLU A 4 -4.17 -11.86 -0.98
C GLU A 4 -5.04 -11.63 0.26
N TYR A 5 -4.43 -11.33 1.41
CA TYR A 5 -5.15 -11.04 2.65
C TYR A 5 -5.98 -9.75 2.58
N LEU A 6 -5.53 -8.76 1.83
CA LEU A 6 -6.27 -7.53 1.56
C LEU A 6 -7.30 -7.69 0.44
N GLY A 7 -7.44 -8.88 -0.15
CA GLY A 7 -8.41 -9.16 -1.21
C GLY A 7 -8.11 -8.48 -2.55
N LEU A 8 -6.88 -8.05 -2.80
CA LEU A 8 -6.48 -7.42 -4.07
C LEU A 8 -6.34 -8.44 -5.21
N CYS A 9 -6.14 -9.71 -4.85
CA CYS A 9 -6.07 -10.87 -5.71
C CYS A 9 -6.50 -12.13 -4.95
N GLU A 10 -6.79 -13.22 -5.67
CA GLU A 10 -7.06 -14.52 -5.07
C GLU A 10 -5.83 -15.11 -4.37
N LYS A 11 -6.07 -16.04 -3.43
CA LYS A 11 -4.99 -16.75 -2.72
C LYS A 11 -4.05 -17.43 -3.72
N GLY A 12 -2.74 -17.21 -3.55
CA GLY A 12 -1.69 -17.69 -4.44
C GLY A 12 -1.43 -16.82 -5.68
N GLN A 13 -2.27 -15.83 -5.98
CA GLN A 13 -2.16 -15.01 -7.20
C GLN A 13 -1.37 -13.71 -7.00
N GLY A 14 -0.76 -13.49 -5.83
CA GLY A 14 0.02 -12.29 -5.55
C GLY A 14 1.23 -12.10 -6.48
N GLY A 15 1.83 -13.19 -6.98
CA GLY A 15 2.90 -13.12 -7.97
C GLY A 15 2.41 -12.62 -9.33
N GLN A 16 1.31 -13.19 -9.82
CA GLN A 16 0.71 -12.80 -11.10
C GLN A 16 0.28 -11.32 -11.11
N LEU A 17 -0.32 -10.84 -10.00
CA LEU A 17 -0.69 -9.44 -9.82
C LEU A 17 0.50 -8.46 -9.96
N ILE A 18 1.72 -8.91 -9.63
CA ILE A 18 2.93 -8.11 -9.80
C ILE A 18 3.43 -8.21 -11.25
N GLU A 19 3.44 -9.42 -11.81
CA GLU A 19 3.93 -9.70 -13.16
C GLU A 19 3.12 -8.98 -14.24
N ASP A 20 1.79 -8.92 -14.09
CA ASP A 20 0.90 -8.22 -15.02
C ASP A 20 0.99 -6.68 -14.93
N GLY A 21 1.72 -6.17 -13.92
CA GLY A 21 1.96 -4.75 -13.71
C GLY A 21 0.83 -4.01 -12.98
N SER A 22 -0.19 -4.70 -12.47
CA SER A 22 -1.32 -4.10 -11.76
C SER A 22 -0.88 -3.22 -10.58
N THR A 23 0.21 -3.58 -9.90
CA THR A 23 0.71 -2.84 -8.74
C THR A 23 1.70 -1.73 -9.07
N ARG A 24 2.02 -1.50 -10.35
CA ARG A 24 2.96 -0.45 -10.78
C ARG A 24 2.29 0.93 -10.74
N LEU A 25 3.09 1.98 -10.80
CA LEU A 25 2.57 3.32 -11.08
C LEU A 25 1.88 3.31 -12.46
N GLY A 26 0.62 3.76 -12.52
CA GLY A 26 -0.23 3.66 -13.70
C GLY A 26 -0.92 2.31 -13.91
N GLY A 27 -0.67 1.32 -13.04
CA GLY A 27 -1.41 0.06 -13.00
C GLY A 27 -2.79 0.23 -12.35
N ARG A 28 -3.58 -0.86 -12.35
CA ARG A 28 -4.95 -0.90 -11.80
C ARG A 28 -5.00 -0.53 -10.31
N ILE A 29 -4.03 -0.97 -9.53
CA ILE A 29 -3.97 -0.77 -8.07
C ILE A 29 -2.54 -0.52 -7.61
N PRO A 30 -2.00 0.68 -7.83
CA PRO A 30 -0.59 0.98 -7.51
C PRO A 30 -0.29 0.74 -6.03
N VAL A 31 0.77 -0.02 -5.74
CA VAL A 31 1.20 -0.31 -4.37
C VAL A 31 2.62 0.23 -4.15
N ASN A 32 2.84 0.88 -3.01
CA ASN A 32 4.17 1.33 -2.59
C ASN A 32 4.89 2.18 -3.65
N VAL A 33 4.17 3.07 -4.33
CA VAL A 33 4.73 3.97 -5.38
C VAL A 33 5.83 4.90 -4.85
N SER A 34 5.92 5.08 -3.54
CA SER A 34 7.03 5.71 -2.82
C SER A 34 8.36 4.94 -2.88
N GLY A 35 8.32 3.69 -3.36
CA GLY A 35 9.38 2.70 -3.26
C GLY A 35 9.21 1.72 -2.10
N GLY A 36 8.28 1.98 -1.18
CA GLY A 36 8.01 1.13 -0.02
C GLY A 36 9.24 0.90 0.86
N LEU A 37 9.13 -0.04 1.79
CA LEU A 37 10.20 -0.40 2.73
C LEU A 37 11.50 -0.80 2.02
N LEU A 38 11.38 -1.42 0.84
CA LEU A 38 12.51 -1.91 0.04
C LEU A 38 13.41 -0.78 -0.51
N ARG A 39 12.85 0.38 -0.86
CA ARG A 39 13.61 1.47 -1.49
C ARG A 39 13.59 2.79 -0.73
N LYS A 40 12.48 3.12 -0.06
CA LYS A 40 12.34 4.29 0.83
C LYS A 40 13.08 4.05 2.16
N GLY A 41 13.25 2.79 2.56
CA GLY A 41 13.87 2.36 3.81
C GLY A 41 12.84 1.99 4.88
N HIS A 42 13.31 1.36 5.96
CA HIS A 42 12.47 0.87 7.06
C HIS A 42 12.99 1.27 8.46
N PRO A 43 12.89 2.56 8.83
CA PRO A 43 12.97 2.94 10.24
C PRO A 43 11.72 2.41 10.95
N ILE A 44 11.89 1.36 11.77
CA ILE A 44 10.79 0.53 12.32
C ILE A 44 9.63 1.38 12.85
N GLY A 45 9.90 2.28 13.82
CA GLY A 45 8.86 3.11 14.44
C GLY A 45 8.26 4.19 13.52
N ALA A 46 8.98 4.63 12.50
CA ALA A 46 8.53 5.71 11.62
C ALA A 46 7.80 5.23 10.36
N SER A 47 7.83 3.92 10.06
CA SER A 47 7.31 3.39 8.80
C SER A 47 5.80 3.55 8.66
N GLY A 48 5.03 3.37 9.75
CA GLY A 48 3.59 3.60 9.73
C GLY A 48 3.23 5.05 9.46
N ALA A 49 3.89 6.01 10.13
CA ALA A 49 3.69 7.43 9.87
C ALA A 49 4.07 7.81 8.43
N ALA A 50 5.17 7.25 7.91
CA ALA A 50 5.60 7.48 6.54
C ALA A 50 4.63 6.96 5.47
N GLN A 51 3.85 5.91 5.77
CA GLN A 51 2.75 5.45 4.91
C GLN A 51 1.60 6.47 4.90
N ILE A 52 1.21 6.99 6.05
CA ILE A 52 0.14 8.00 6.16
C ILE A 52 0.52 9.31 5.45
N VAL A 53 1.77 9.75 5.59
CA VAL A 53 2.29 10.92 4.86
C VAL A 53 2.20 10.70 3.36
N GLU A 54 2.67 9.56 2.86
CA GLU A 54 2.59 9.25 1.42
C GLU A 54 1.15 9.25 0.90
N LEU A 55 0.23 8.58 1.59
CA LEU A 55 -1.17 8.55 1.18
C LEU A 55 -1.82 9.94 1.21
N THR A 56 -1.46 10.75 2.21
CA THR A 56 -1.96 12.13 2.31
C THR A 56 -1.48 12.97 1.12
N GLU A 57 -0.20 12.90 0.77
CA GLU A 57 0.37 13.60 -0.39
C GLU A 57 -0.25 13.11 -1.71
N GLN A 58 -0.46 11.79 -1.85
CA GLN A 58 -1.09 11.20 -3.04
C GLN A 58 -2.52 11.71 -3.22
N LEU A 59 -3.32 11.70 -2.15
CA LEU A 59 -4.71 12.16 -2.18
C LEU A 59 -4.84 13.68 -2.41
N ARG A 60 -3.76 14.44 -2.16
CA ARG A 60 -3.69 15.88 -2.42
C ARG A 60 -3.11 16.24 -3.79
N GLY A 61 -2.58 15.27 -4.54
CA GLY A 61 -1.93 15.55 -5.83
C GLY A 61 -0.50 16.08 -5.69
N GLU A 62 0.18 15.83 -4.56
CA GLU A 62 1.46 16.47 -4.18
C GLU A 62 2.69 15.56 -4.46
N CYS A 63 2.53 14.39 -5.09
CA CYS A 63 3.61 13.42 -5.26
C CYS A 63 4.46 13.56 -6.55
N GLY A 64 4.20 14.59 -7.37
CA GLY A 64 4.96 14.87 -8.59
C GLY A 64 5.02 13.66 -9.53
N LYS A 65 6.23 13.21 -9.92
CA LYS A 65 6.41 12.08 -10.85
C LYS A 65 5.89 10.73 -10.32
N ARG A 66 5.59 10.61 -9.02
CA ARG A 66 5.04 9.39 -8.41
C ARG A 66 3.52 9.47 -8.18
N GLN A 67 2.89 10.54 -8.64
CA GLN A 67 1.46 10.76 -8.46
C GLN A 67 0.65 9.65 -9.12
N VAL A 68 -0.23 9.03 -8.33
CA VAL A 68 -1.27 8.15 -8.85
C VAL A 68 -2.41 9.05 -9.35
N GLU A 69 -2.64 9.00 -10.66
CA GLU A 69 -3.66 9.81 -11.32
C GLU A 69 -5.05 9.48 -10.78
N GLY A 70 -5.82 10.49 -10.40
CA GLY A 70 -7.19 10.32 -9.91
C GLY A 70 -7.34 9.56 -8.58
N ALA A 71 -6.29 9.45 -7.76
CA ALA A 71 -6.37 8.78 -6.46
C ALA A 71 -7.42 9.44 -5.54
N LYS A 72 -8.44 8.67 -5.12
CA LYS A 72 -9.50 9.11 -4.19
C LYS A 72 -9.54 8.35 -2.87
N ILE A 73 -9.08 7.10 -2.88
CA ILE A 73 -9.08 6.19 -1.73
C ILE A 73 -7.65 5.65 -1.57
N GLY A 74 -7.17 5.64 -0.33
CA GLY A 74 -5.86 5.10 0.03
C GLY A 74 -5.97 4.16 1.22
N LEU A 75 -5.14 3.11 1.21
CA LEU A 75 -5.06 2.11 2.29
C LEU A 75 -3.63 2.03 2.81
N ALA A 76 -3.46 2.20 4.13
CA ALA A 76 -2.22 1.85 4.82
C ALA A 76 -2.44 0.55 5.60
N HIS A 77 -1.61 -0.45 5.29
CA HIS A 77 -1.51 -1.69 6.05
C HIS A 77 -0.08 -1.83 6.56
N ASN A 78 0.07 -1.84 7.88
CA ASN A 78 1.36 -1.97 8.56
C ASN A 78 1.32 -3.19 9.48
N GLY A 79 2.18 -4.16 9.22
CA GLY A 79 2.36 -5.36 10.04
C GLY A 79 3.68 -5.30 10.81
N GLY A 80 3.66 -5.74 12.07
CA GLY A 80 4.82 -5.77 12.96
C GLY A 80 4.96 -7.12 13.64
N GLY A 81 6.20 -7.62 13.70
CA GLY A 81 6.52 -8.93 14.29
C GLY A 81 5.90 -10.10 13.53
N MET A 82 6.11 -11.32 14.05
CA MET A 82 5.58 -12.55 13.46
C MET A 82 5.13 -13.52 14.56
N ILE A 83 3.93 -14.07 14.42
CA ILE A 83 3.40 -15.18 15.23
C ILE A 83 2.97 -16.28 14.24
N GLY A 84 3.71 -17.39 14.23
CA GLY A 84 3.49 -18.45 13.24
C GLY A 84 3.74 -17.94 11.83
N LEU A 85 2.70 -17.93 10.98
CA LEU A 85 2.74 -17.48 9.60
C LEU A 85 2.12 -16.08 9.40
N ASP A 86 1.78 -15.38 10.49
CA ASP A 86 1.06 -14.11 10.44
C ASP A 86 1.76 -13.01 11.26
N ALA A 87 1.34 -11.75 11.09
CA ALA A 87 1.89 -10.61 11.82
C ALA A 87 1.48 -10.65 13.32
N ALA A 88 2.40 -10.29 14.20
CA ALA A 88 2.13 -10.24 15.65
C ALA A 88 1.21 -9.06 16.02
N ALA A 89 1.33 -7.95 15.28
CA ALA A 89 0.48 -6.79 15.38
C ALA A 89 0.22 -6.23 13.98
N THR A 90 -1.01 -5.76 13.74
CA THR A 90 -1.40 -5.16 12.46
C THR A 90 -2.20 -3.91 12.71
N VAL A 91 -1.87 -2.85 11.98
CA VAL A 91 -2.66 -1.62 11.92
C VAL A 91 -3.11 -1.42 10.48
N VAL A 92 -4.41 -1.20 10.30
CA VAL A 92 -5.00 -0.83 9.01
C VAL A 92 -5.67 0.53 9.16
N THR A 93 -5.34 1.46 8.26
CA THR A 93 -5.99 2.76 8.17
C THR A 93 -6.66 2.88 6.81
N ILE A 94 -7.96 3.15 6.82
CA ILE A 94 -8.79 3.33 5.64
C ILE A 94 -9.50 4.66 5.79
N LEU A 95 -9.39 5.51 4.76
CA LEU A 95 -10.20 6.71 4.61
C LEU A 95 -11.06 6.51 3.37
N SER A 96 -12.37 6.66 3.52
CA SER A 96 -13.35 6.54 2.42
C SER A 96 -14.15 7.83 2.34
N ASN A 97 -14.38 8.29 1.11
CA ASN A 97 -15.17 9.47 0.80
C ASN A 97 -16.26 9.10 -0.22
N GLU A 98 -16.93 7.95 -0.07
CA GLU A 98 -17.98 7.52 -0.99
C GLU A 98 -19.16 8.52 -1.01
N GLU A 99 -19.33 9.20 -2.16
CA GLU A 99 -20.64 9.47 -2.72
C GLU A 99 -20.93 8.33 -3.71
N ASP A 100 -21.33 7.16 -3.18
CA ASP A 100 -22.16 6.12 -3.82
C ASP A 100 -22.42 4.97 -2.82
#